data_AF-C0PMT6-F1
#
_entry.id   AF-C0PMT6-F1
#
_cell.length_a   1.000
_cell.length_b   1.000
_cell.length_c   1.000
_cell.angle_alpha   90.00
_cell.angle_beta   90.00
_cell.angle_gamma   90.00
#
_symmetry.space_group_name_H-M   'P 1'
#
loop_
_entity.id
_entity.type
_entity.pdbx_description
1 polymer ?
#
loop_
_entity_poly.entity_id
_entity_poly.type
_entity_poly.pdbx_seq_one_letter_code
_entity_poly.pdbx_strand_id
1 'polypeptide(L)'
;MAVTEGRPILVEALTYRVGHHSTSDDSTKYRPVDEIEHWRTARDPISRYRKWVQGNDWWSDAEESELRSRVRKELLQAIQVAERMPKPPVTELFTDVYDKIPSNLHEQEQLLRDTIMRHPADYPTDVPV
;
A
#
# COMPACT_ATOMS: atom_id res chain seq x y z
N MET A 1 -10.23 31.44 -2.10
CA MET A 1 -10.77 30.74 -0.91
C MET A 1 -9.73 29.96 -0.12
N ALA A 2 -9.29 28.76 -0.52
CA ALA A 2 -8.36 27.99 0.32
C ALA A 2 -6.98 28.68 0.46
N VAL A 3 -6.28 28.89 -0.66
CA VAL A 3 -4.95 29.52 -0.66
C VAL A 3 -5.03 31.02 -0.41
N THR A 4 -6.01 31.70 -1.00
CA THR A 4 -6.09 33.18 -0.96
C THR A 4 -6.77 33.73 0.29
N GLU A 5 -7.63 32.96 0.97
CA GLU A 5 -8.37 33.43 2.15
C GLU A 5 -8.14 32.53 3.38
N GLY A 6 -7.31 31.49 3.27
CA GLY A 6 -6.99 30.59 4.39
C GLY A 6 -8.19 29.81 4.92
N ARG A 7 -9.17 29.47 4.06
CA ARG A 7 -10.40 28.79 4.47
C ARG A 7 -10.41 27.31 4.08
N PRO A 8 -10.81 26.39 4.96
CA PRO A 8 -10.93 24.98 4.62
C PRO A 8 -12.05 24.76 3.60
N ILE A 9 -11.89 23.76 2.75
CA ILE A 9 -12.89 23.33 1.77
C ILE A 9 -13.13 21.84 1.97
N LEU A 10 -14.40 21.46 2.01
CA LEU A 10 -14.81 20.05 1.98
C LEU A 10 -15.13 19.67 0.54
N VAL A 11 -14.58 18.54 0.09
CA VAL A 11 -14.89 17.92 -1.20
C VAL A 11 -15.33 16.49 -0.96
N GLU A 12 -16.53 16.13 -1.41
CA GLU A 12 -17.02 14.75 -1.40
C GLU A 12 -16.88 14.16 -2.80
N ALA A 13 -16.01 13.14 -2.93
CA ALA A 13 -15.82 12.41 -4.17
C ALA A 13 -16.55 11.06 -4.10
N LEU A 14 -17.79 11.03 -4.61
CA LEU A 14 -18.58 9.81 -4.68
C LEU A 14 -17.91 8.76 -5.58
N THR A 15 -17.56 7.61 -5.01
CA THR A 15 -16.84 6.52 -5.68
C THR A 15 -17.28 5.15 -5.15
N TYR A 16 -16.73 4.08 -5.70
CA TYR A 16 -17.09 2.71 -5.35
C TYR A 16 -15.86 1.81 -5.15
N ARG A 17 -15.82 1.09 -4.02
CA ARG A 17 -14.79 0.08 -3.75
C ARG A 17 -15.18 -1.24 -4.42
N VAL A 18 -14.73 -1.43 -5.66
CA VAL A 18 -15.01 -2.65 -6.44
C VAL A 18 -14.44 -3.91 -5.78
N GLY A 19 -13.27 -3.82 -5.14
CA GLY A 19 -12.67 -4.93 -4.38
C GLY A 19 -13.31 -5.15 -3.00
N HIS A 20 -12.84 -6.18 -2.31
CA HIS A 20 -13.14 -6.42 -0.90
C HIS A 20 -12.56 -5.31 -0.01
N HIS A 21 -12.94 -5.28 1.27
CA HIS A 21 -12.41 -4.30 2.22
C HIS A 21 -10.91 -4.45 2.42
N SER A 22 -10.46 -5.70 2.52
CA SER A 22 -9.07 -6.10 2.70
C SER A 22 -8.90 -7.55 2.25
N THR A 23 -7.70 -8.11 2.37
CA THR A 23 -7.42 -9.53 2.15
C THR A 23 -8.10 -10.46 3.17
N SER A 24 -8.56 -9.92 4.30
CA SER A 24 -9.26 -10.65 5.35
C SER A 24 -10.79 -10.57 5.26
N ASP A 25 -11.31 -9.91 4.22
CA ASP A 25 -12.73 -9.64 4.05
C ASP A 25 -13.31 -10.33 2.81
N ASP A 26 -14.56 -10.78 2.92
CA ASP A 26 -15.36 -11.24 1.80
C ASP A 26 -16.61 -10.39 1.67
N SER A 27 -16.56 -9.47 0.71
CA SER A 27 -17.63 -8.51 0.52
C SER A 27 -18.88 -9.07 -0.13
N THR A 28 -18.82 -10.27 -0.73
CA THR A 28 -20.00 -10.88 -1.35
C THR A 28 -21.05 -11.29 -0.32
N LYS A 29 -20.64 -11.40 0.96
CA LYS A 29 -21.53 -11.70 2.09
C LYS A 29 -22.49 -10.57 2.43
N TYR A 30 -22.17 -9.33 2.06
CA TYR A 30 -22.93 -8.15 2.49
C TYR A 30 -23.14 -7.11 1.39
N ARG A 31 -22.71 -7.38 0.15
CA ARG A 31 -23.00 -6.56 -1.03
C ARG A 31 -23.48 -7.43 -2.18
N PRO A 32 -24.54 -7.02 -2.91
CA PRO A 32 -24.98 -7.70 -4.12
C PRO A 32 -23.87 -7.71 -5.18
N VAL A 33 -23.66 -8.85 -5.83
CA VAL A 33 -22.66 -8.99 -6.91
C VAL A 33 -23.01 -8.08 -8.09
N ASP A 34 -24.30 -7.94 -8.41
CA ASP A 34 -24.77 -7.10 -9.52
C ASP A 34 -24.42 -5.61 -9.31
N GLU A 35 -24.46 -5.15 -8.07
CA GLU A 35 -24.04 -3.79 -7.72
C GLU A 35 -22.55 -3.61 -8.00
N ILE A 36 -21.71 -4.54 -7.54
CA ILE A 36 -20.25 -4.49 -7.74
C ILE A 36 -19.91 -4.50 -9.23
N GLU A 37 -20.56 -5.37 -10.02
CA GLU A 37 -20.32 -5.47 -11.45
C GLU A 37 -20.82 -4.25 -12.23
N HIS A 38 -21.94 -3.64 -11.82
CA HIS A 38 -22.39 -2.35 -12.38
C HIS A 38 -21.31 -1.28 -12.24
N TRP A 39 -20.76 -1.12 -11.04
CA TRP A 39 -19.72 -0.11 -10.80
C TRP A 39 -18.41 -0.44 -11.52
N ARG A 40 -18.02 -1.71 -11.55
CA ARG A 40 -16.80 -2.17 -12.25
C ARG A 40 -16.86 -1.90 -13.75
N THR A 41 -18.01 -2.08 -14.39
CA THR A 41 -18.11 -2.07 -15.85
C THR A 41 -18.62 -0.74 -16.40
N ALA A 42 -19.66 -0.17 -15.79
CA ALA A 42 -20.33 1.02 -16.30
C ALA A 42 -19.74 2.33 -15.74
N ARG A 43 -19.06 2.27 -14.59
CA ARG A 43 -18.58 3.46 -13.85
C ARG A 43 -17.08 3.47 -13.59
N ASP A 44 -16.30 2.60 -14.25
CA ASP A 44 -14.84 2.58 -14.10
C ASP A 44 -14.20 3.89 -14.60
N PRO A 45 -13.50 4.65 -13.73
CA PRO A 45 -12.88 5.91 -14.10
C PRO A 45 -11.77 5.72 -15.15
N ILE A 46 -11.06 4.59 -15.14
CA ILE A 46 -9.97 4.33 -16.10
C ILE A 46 -10.56 4.16 -17.49
N SER A 47 -11.57 3.30 -17.64
CA SER A 47 -12.25 3.09 -18.92
C SER A 47 -12.93 4.37 -19.42
N ARG A 48 -13.53 5.17 -18.52
CA ARG A 48 -14.15 6.45 -18.89
C ARG A 48 -13.12 7.45 -19.41
N TYR A 49 -11.98 7.59 -18.71
CA TYR A 49 -10.93 8.50 -19.12
C TYR A 49 -10.25 8.06 -20.41
N ARG A 50 -9.98 6.74 -20.57
CA ARG A 50 -9.41 6.17 -21.79
C ARG A 50 -10.25 6.53 -23.02
N LYS A 51 -11.56 6.32 -22.97
CA LYS A 51 -12.47 6.66 -24.09
C LYS A 51 -12.40 8.14 -24.44
N TRP A 52 -12.30 9.02 -23.45
CA TRP A 52 -12.19 10.45 -23.69
C TRP A 52 -10.86 10.80 -24.37
N VAL A 53 -9.72 10.31 -23.88
CA VAL A 53 -8.41 10.62 -24.51
C VAL A 53 -8.24 9.98 -25.89
N GLN A 54 -8.75 8.77 -26.09
CA GLN A 54 -8.77 8.11 -27.42
C GLN A 54 -9.65 8.89 -28.40
N GLY A 55 -10.79 9.41 -27.95
CA GLY A 55 -11.65 10.28 -28.78
C GLY A 55 -11.03 11.63 -29.15
N ASN A 56 -9.90 12.00 -28.54
CA ASN A 56 -9.10 13.18 -28.91
C ASN A 56 -7.80 12.81 -29.66
N ASP A 57 -7.63 11.54 -30.05
CA ASP A 57 -6.41 11.02 -30.69
C ASP A 57 -5.13 11.20 -29.85
N TRP A 58 -5.25 11.27 -28.52
CA TRP A 58 -4.11 11.42 -27.59
C TRP A 58 -3.64 10.09 -27.00
N TRP A 59 -4.32 8.99 -27.34
CA TRP A 59 -4.03 7.67 -26.82
C TRP A 59 -4.47 6.61 -27.82
N SER A 60 -3.72 5.52 -27.88
CA SER A 60 -3.98 4.36 -28.73
C SER A 60 -3.87 3.05 -27.96
N ASP A 61 -4.43 1.98 -28.52
CA ASP A 61 -4.33 0.64 -27.92
C ASP A 61 -2.88 0.12 -27.92
N ALA A 62 -2.05 0.57 -28.86
CA ALA A 62 -0.62 0.28 -28.89
C ALA A 62 0.10 0.89 -27.69
N GLU A 63 -0.14 2.18 -27.41
CA GLU A 63 0.41 2.88 -26.25
C GLU A 63 -0.09 2.30 -24.92
N GLU A 64 -1.37 1.90 -24.85
CA GLU A 64 -1.92 1.19 -23.69
C GLU A 64 -1.17 -0.13 -23.42
N SER A 65 -0.96 -0.93 -24.46
CA SER A 65 -0.27 -2.21 -24.36
C SER A 65 1.19 -2.04 -23.92
N GLU A 66 1.88 -1.06 -24.52
CA GLU A 66 3.25 -0.71 -24.16
C GLU A 66 3.35 -0.24 -22.71
N LEU A 67 2.48 0.68 -22.28
CA LEU A 67 2.42 1.17 -20.91
C LEU A 67 2.18 0.02 -19.93
N ARG A 68 1.21 -0.86 -20.18
CA ARG A 68 0.91 -2.00 -19.31
C ARG A 68 2.10 -2.94 -19.17
N SER A 69 2.75 -3.25 -20.28
CA SER A 69 3.95 -4.11 -20.29
C SER A 69 5.07 -3.49 -19.46
N ARG A 70 5.35 -2.20 -19.69
CA ARG A 70 6.38 -1.45 -18.96
C ARG A 70 6.08 -1.36 -17.47
N VAL A 71 4.88 -0.96 -17.08
CA VAL A 71 4.46 -0.88 -15.67
C VAL A 71 4.50 -2.24 -14.99
N ARG A 72 4.12 -3.32 -15.69
CA ARG A 72 4.25 -4.68 -15.15
C ARG A 72 5.70 -5.05 -14.86
N LYS A 73 6.62 -4.69 -15.77
CA LYS A 73 8.06 -4.93 -15.58
C LYS A 73 8.60 -4.12 -14.39
N GLU A 74 8.24 -2.84 -14.28
CA GLU A 74 8.60 -1.97 -13.16
C GLU A 74 8.09 -2.52 -11.83
N LEU A 75 6.83 -2.97 -11.79
CA LEU A 75 6.22 -3.59 -10.61
C LEU A 75 6.96 -4.85 -10.17
N LEU A 76 7.23 -5.77 -11.11
CA LEU A 76 7.95 -7.01 -10.80
C LEU A 76 9.37 -6.73 -10.30
N GLN A 77 10.05 -5.75 -10.89
CA GLN A 77 11.36 -5.33 -10.42
C GLN A 77 11.29 -4.75 -9.00
N ALA A 78 10.30 -3.91 -8.71
CA ALA A 78 10.10 -3.35 -7.38
C ALA A 78 9.84 -4.44 -6.32
N ILE A 79 9.01 -5.44 -6.66
CA ILE A 79 8.76 -6.61 -5.79
C ILE A 79 10.06 -7.38 -5.54
N GLN A 80 10.83 -7.67 -6.59
CA GLN A 80 12.10 -8.40 -6.44
C GLN A 80 13.13 -7.63 -5.59
N VAL A 81 13.17 -6.31 -5.69
CA VAL A 81 14.02 -5.48 -4.82
C VAL A 81 13.53 -5.59 -3.38
N ALA A 82 12.22 -5.41 -3.15
CA ALA A 82 11.63 -5.47 -1.81
C ALA A 82 11.81 -6.85 -1.14
N GLU A 83 11.63 -7.95 -1.86
CA GLU A 83 11.79 -9.32 -1.33
C GLU A 83 13.24 -9.66 -0.96
N ARG A 84 14.22 -8.95 -1.54
CA ARG A 84 15.65 -9.13 -1.23
C ARG A 84 16.13 -8.23 -0.10
N MET A 85 15.33 -7.25 0.30
CA MET A 85 15.69 -6.38 1.42
C MET A 85 15.74 -7.23 2.69
N PRO A 86 16.80 -7.11 3.51
CA PRO A 86 16.81 -7.74 4.81
C PRO A 86 15.66 -7.20 5.66
N LYS A 87 15.15 -8.02 6.58
CA LYS A 87 14.21 -7.53 7.58
C LYS A 87 14.89 -6.44 8.43
N PRO A 88 14.15 -5.44 8.89
CA PRO A 88 14.68 -4.47 9.84
C PRO A 88 15.23 -5.17 11.10
N PRO A 89 16.30 -4.64 11.71
CA PRO A 89 16.79 -5.15 12.97
C PRO A 89 15.74 -5.05 14.07
N VAL A 90 15.77 -5.99 15.02
CA VAL A 90 14.82 -6.03 16.14
C VAL A 90 14.87 -4.77 17.00
N THR A 91 15.99 -4.02 16.99
CA THR A 91 16.12 -2.73 17.67
C THR A 91 15.18 -1.66 17.19
N GLU A 92 14.77 -1.70 15.92
CA GLU A 92 13.84 -0.70 15.37
C GLU A 92 12.45 -0.79 16.03
N LEU A 93 12.17 -1.86 16.77
CA LEU A 93 10.98 -1.93 17.64
C LEU A 93 10.94 -0.82 18.71
N PHE A 94 12.11 -0.30 19.12
CA PHE A 94 12.25 0.68 20.22
C PHE A 94 12.55 2.10 19.75
N THR A 95 12.87 2.27 18.46
CA THR A 95 13.12 3.58 17.85
C THR A 95 11.81 4.25 17.40
N ASP A 96 11.85 5.53 17.08
CA ASP A 96 10.71 6.33 16.57
C ASP A 96 9.46 6.43 17.47
N VAL A 97 9.50 5.88 18.69
CA VAL A 97 8.45 6.07 19.71
C VAL A 97 8.47 7.49 20.29
N TYR A 98 9.67 8.01 20.52
CA TYR A 98 9.93 9.38 21.00
C TYR A 98 11.10 9.97 20.21
N ASP A 99 11.23 11.31 20.17
CA ASP A 99 12.38 12.01 19.57
C ASP A 99 13.73 11.50 20.12
N LYS A 100 13.75 11.18 21.42
CA LYS A 100 14.88 10.52 22.08
C LYS A 100 14.37 9.30 22.82
N ILE A 101 15.07 8.18 22.66
CA ILE A 101 14.74 6.93 23.33
C ILE A 101 14.90 7.13 24.84
N PRO A 102 13.83 6.98 25.64
CA PRO A 102 13.91 7.08 27.08
C PRO A 102 14.60 5.83 27.67
N SER A 103 15.13 5.96 28.89
CA SER A 103 15.93 4.90 29.53
C SER A 103 15.20 3.56 29.63
N ASN A 104 13.89 3.58 29.88
CA ASN A 104 13.10 2.35 29.97
C ASN A 104 13.00 1.60 28.63
N LEU A 105 13.07 2.27 27.48
CA LEU A 105 13.09 1.59 26.18
C LEU A 105 14.49 1.03 25.87
N HIS A 106 15.57 1.69 26.30
CA HIS A 106 16.91 1.11 26.26
C HIS A 106 17.01 -0.16 27.11
N GLU A 107 16.44 -0.15 28.32
CA GLU A 107 16.40 -1.33 29.19
C GLU A 107 15.61 -2.49 28.56
N GLN A 108 14.47 -2.20 27.92
CA GLN A 108 13.66 -3.20 27.22
C GLN A 108 14.36 -3.75 25.97
N GLU A 109 15.05 -2.91 25.20
CA GLU A 109 15.86 -3.33 24.06
C GLU A 109 16.95 -4.31 24.51
N GLN A 110 17.71 -3.94 25.55
CA GLN A 110 18.77 -4.80 26.09
C GLN A 110 18.21 -6.14 26.57
N LEU A 111 17.08 -6.13 27.29
CA LEU A 111 16.42 -7.35 27.75
C LEU A 111 16.02 -8.27 26.58
N LEU A 112 15.51 -7.71 25.48
CA LEU A 112 15.15 -8.49 24.30
C LEU A 112 16.40 -9.09 23.63
N ARG A 113 17.46 -8.29 23.44
CA ARG A 113 18.75 -8.77 22.90
C ARG A 113 19.30 -9.93 23.72
N ASP A 114 19.35 -9.79 25.04
CA ASP A 114 19.83 -10.83 25.95
C ASP A 114 18.97 -12.09 25.92
N THR A 115 17.66 -11.94 25.67
CA THR A 115 16.73 -13.07 25.57
C THR A 115 16.94 -13.83 24.26
N ILE A 116 17.11 -13.13 23.13
CA ILE A 116 17.42 -13.76 21.84
C ILE A 116 18.75 -14.52 21.91
N MET A 117 19.77 -13.95 22.54
CA MET A 117 21.06 -14.62 22.73
C MET A 117 20.97 -15.89 23.58
N ARG A 118 20.09 -15.92 24.58
CA ARG A 118 19.87 -17.11 25.43
C ARG A 118 19.04 -18.19 24.75
N HIS A 119 18.17 -17.81 23.81
CA HIS A 119 17.18 -18.68 23.18
C HIS A 119 17.19 -18.59 21.64
N PRO A 120 18.34 -18.70 20.95
CA PRO A 120 18.42 -18.39 19.52
C PRO A 120 17.56 -19.31 18.63
N ALA A 121 17.25 -20.52 19.09
CA ALA A 121 16.39 -21.47 18.37
C ALA A 121 14.91 -21.05 18.32
N ASP A 122 14.49 -20.16 19.24
CA ASP A 122 13.09 -19.70 19.34
C ASP A 122 12.83 -18.46 18.48
N TYR A 123 13.87 -17.89 17.85
CA TYR A 123 13.78 -16.65 17.06
C TYR A 123 14.17 -16.87 15.58
N PRO A 124 13.59 -16.08 14.66
CA PRO A 124 13.91 -16.17 13.24
C PRO A 124 15.36 -15.74 12.97
N THR A 125 16.09 -16.55 12.21
CA THR A 125 17.51 -16.32 11.88
C THR A 125 17.73 -15.25 10.83
N ASP A 126 16.67 -14.81 10.14
CA ASP A 126 16.71 -13.80 9.08
C ASP A 126 16.37 -12.38 9.57
N VAL A 127 16.23 -12.19 10.88
CA VAL A 127 16.03 -10.88 11.53
C VAL A 127 17.34 -10.48 12.23
N PRO A 128 17.98 -9.36 11.84
CA PRO A 128 19.15 -8.86 12.54
C PRO A 128 18.83 -8.47 13.98
N VAL A 129 19.77 -8.73 14.90
CA VAL A 129 19.64 -8.38 16.32
C VAL A 129 20.38 -7.10 16.64
#